data_AF-A0A7C4FQ97-F1
#
_entry.id   AF-A0A7C4FQ97-F1
#
_cell.length_a   1.000
_cell.length_b   1.000
_cell.length_c   1.000
_cell.angle_alpha   90.00
_cell.angle_beta   90.00
_cell.angle_gamma   90.00
#
_symmetry.space_group_name_H-M   'P 1'
#
loop_
_entity.id
_entity.type
_entity.pdbx_description
1 polymer ?
#
loop_
_entity_poly.entity_id
_entity_poly.type
_entity_poly.pdbx_seq_one_letter_code
_entity_poly.pdbx_strand_id
1 'polypeptide(L)'
;MVIFFDAPDVISGLFTLANFYVIEDNVGSPFSAGCSTLVLYPYLERYSPNPKCILGSFDISARLHINKNMLSFSLPFERFKKMVQNMDQSFLTTKSWERIKRRIKGA
;
A
#
# COMPACT_ATOMS: atom_id res chain seq x y z
N MET A 1 6.18 11.54 -2.97
CA MET A 1 5.11 10.66 -2.48
C MET A 1 4.88 9.59 -3.53
N VAL A 2 4.38 8.42 -3.17
CA VAL A 2 4.04 7.35 -4.11
C VAL A 2 2.59 6.95 -3.89
N ILE A 3 1.86 6.69 -4.99
CA ILE A 3 0.49 6.20 -4.96
C ILE A 3 0.43 5.00 -5.91
N PHE A 4 -0.03 3.87 -5.40
CA PHE A 4 -0.34 2.68 -6.19
C PHE A 4 -1.86 2.57 -6.36
N PHE A 5 -2.31 2.15 -7.54
CA PHE A 5 -3.67 1.72 -7.81
C PHE A 5 -3.61 0.32 -8.39
N ASP A 6 -4.03 -0.65 -7.60
CA ASP A 6 -3.70 -2.03 -7.92
C ASP A 6 -4.68 -3.03 -7.34
N ALA A 7 -4.61 -4.26 -7.88
CA ALA A 7 -5.46 -5.35 -7.45
C ALA A 7 -5.12 -5.85 -6.03
N PRO A 8 -6.06 -6.47 -5.31
CA PRO A 8 -5.83 -6.96 -3.94
C PRO A 8 -4.58 -7.82 -3.78
N ASP A 9 -4.21 -8.62 -4.79
CA ASP A 9 -2.99 -9.44 -4.73
C ASP A 9 -1.71 -8.57 -4.68
N VAL A 10 -1.63 -7.48 -5.45
CA VAL A 10 -0.50 -6.54 -5.39
C VAL A 10 -0.54 -5.72 -4.10
N ILE A 11 -1.73 -5.23 -3.71
CA ILE A 11 -1.94 -4.50 -2.46
C ILE A 11 -1.53 -5.35 -1.24
N SER A 12 -1.79 -6.66 -1.27
CA SER A 12 -1.36 -7.59 -0.21
C SER A 12 0.16 -7.62 -0.07
N GLY A 13 0.89 -7.62 -1.19
CA GLY A 13 2.34 -7.54 -1.18
C GLY A 13 2.84 -6.21 -0.61
N LEU A 14 2.25 -5.08 -1.03
CA LEU A 14 2.59 -3.76 -0.49
C LEU A 14 2.31 -3.67 1.02
N PHE A 15 1.18 -4.21 1.47
CA PHE A 15 0.80 -4.28 2.87
C PHE A 15 1.80 -5.09 3.70
N THR A 16 2.17 -6.29 3.24
CA THR A 16 3.15 -7.13 3.94
C THR A 16 4.53 -6.47 3.95
N LEU A 17 4.96 -5.87 2.83
CA LEU A 17 6.25 -5.19 2.75
C LEU A 17 6.31 -3.97 3.67
N ALA A 18 5.22 -3.21 3.77
CA ALA A 18 5.13 -2.05 4.66
C ALA A 18 5.32 -2.40 6.13
N ASN A 19 4.95 -3.63 6.53
CA ASN A 19 5.04 -4.13 7.90
C ASN A 19 6.21 -5.09 8.15
N PHE A 20 7.10 -5.31 7.18
CA PHE A 20 8.09 -6.39 7.27
C PHE A 20 9.12 -6.23 8.40
N TYR A 21 9.52 -5.00 8.75
CA TYR A 21 10.62 -4.72 9.70
C TYR A 21 10.20 -4.07 11.02
N VAL A 22 8.91 -3.85 11.26
CA VAL A 22 8.44 -3.11 12.45
C VAL A 22 7.34 -3.90 13.13
N ILE A 23 7.34 -3.89 14.47
CA ILE A 23 6.36 -4.59 15.32
C ILE A 23 5.00 -3.88 15.28
N GLU A 24 4.99 -2.56 15.15
CA GLU A 24 3.79 -1.72 15.10
C GLU A 24 3.11 -1.75 13.73
N ASP A 25 1.78 -1.51 13.71
CA ASP A 25 1.00 -1.38 12.48
C ASP A 25 1.39 -0.13 11.68
N ASN A 26 1.89 -0.35 10.46
CA ASN A 26 2.36 0.71 9.56
C ASN A 26 1.40 1.02 8.43
N VAL A 27 0.19 0.45 8.44
CA VAL A 27 -0.83 0.71 7.44
C VAL A 27 -2.10 1.18 8.13
N GLY A 28 -2.58 2.36 7.78
CA GLY A 28 -3.87 2.89 8.22
C GLY A 28 -4.89 2.90 7.08
N SER A 29 -6.17 2.84 7.42
CA SER A 29 -7.28 3.00 6.47
C SER A 29 -8.31 3.99 7.04
N PRO A 30 -8.04 5.30 6.99
CA PRO A 30 -8.93 6.31 7.56
C PRO A 30 -10.23 6.43 6.76
N PHE A 31 -11.35 6.63 7.46
CA PHE A 31 -12.62 6.97 6.83
C PHE A 31 -12.58 8.41 6.31
N SER A 32 -12.47 8.58 4.99
CA SER A 32 -12.39 9.88 4.35
C SER A 32 -12.70 9.78 2.85
N ALA A 33 -12.83 10.94 2.20
CA ALA A 33 -12.96 11.03 0.75
C ALA A 33 -11.75 10.38 0.04
N GLY A 34 -11.98 9.88 -1.18
CA GLY A 34 -10.93 9.22 -1.96
C GLY A 34 -9.65 10.07 -2.08
N CYS A 35 -9.78 11.35 -2.45
CA CYS A 35 -8.65 12.28 -2.57
C CYS A 35 -7.86 12.47 -1.28
N SER A 36 -8.54 12.48 -0.12
CA SER A 36 -7.89 12.58 1.18
C SER A 36 -7.02 11.36 1.46
N THR A 37 -7.54 10.16 1.21
CA THR A 37 -6.77 8.91 1.40
C THR A 37 -5.57 8.81 0.46
N LEU A 38 -5.69 9.38 -0.75
CA LEU A 38 -4.63 9.38 -1.77
C LEU A 38 -3.52 10.40 -1.53
N VAL A 39 -3.88 11.60 -1.02
CA VAL A 39 -2.97 12.75 -0.96
C VAL A 39 -2.81 13.29 0.45
N LEU A 40 -3.93 13.65 1.11
CA LEU A 40 -3.89 14.36 2.39
C LEU A 40 -3.26 13.52 3.50
N TYR A 41 -3.76 12.31 3.75
CA TYR A 41 -3.24 11.46 4.84
C TYR A 41 -1.77 11.06 4.60
N PRO A 42 -1.37 10.54 3.43
CA PRO A 42 0.04 10.25 3.17
C PRO A 42 0.93 11.49 3.28
N TYR A 43 0.42 12.68 2.90
CA TYR A 43 1.16 13.92 3.10
C TYR A 43 1.33 14.25 4.58
N LEU A 44 0.29 14.13 5.40
CA LEU A 44 0.37 14.39 6.84
C LEU A 44 1.31 13.40 7.56
N GLU A 45 1.32 12.13 7.13
CA GLU A 45 2.22 11.10 7.67
C GLU A 45 3.71 11.46 7.51
N ARG A 46 4.08 12.34 6.58
CA ARG A 46 5.47 12.81 6.43
C ARG A 46 6.01 13.52 7.67
N TYR A 47 5.12 14.04 8.52
CA TYR A 47 5.46 14.71 9.77
C TYR A 47 5.45 13.77 10.98
N SER A 48 5.00 12.53 10.81
CA SER A 48 5.03 11.50 11.85
C SER A 48 6.47 10.98 12.03
N PRO A 49 6.90 10.70 13.27
CA PRO A 49 8.18 10.04 13.51
C PRO A 49 8.24 8.63 12.90
N ASN A 50 7.09 7.95 12.79
CA ASN A 50 6.93 6.68 12.09
C ASN A 50 5.82 6.81 11.04
N PRO A 51 6.14 7.29 9.83
CA PRO A 51 5.14 7.50 8.79
C PRO A 51 4.46 6.20 8.36
N LYS A 52 3.13 6.19 8.41
CA LYS A 52 2.30 5.07 7.96
C LYS A 52 2.02 5.16 6.46
N CYS A 53 1.78 4.00 5.86
CA CYS A 53 1.14 3.88 4.56
C CYS A 53 -0.38 3.97 4.75
N ILE A 54 -1.07 4.46 3.72
CA ILE A 54 -2.52 4.62 3.73
C ILE A 54 -3.13 3.70 2.69
N LEU A 55 -3.97 2.79 3.15
CA LEU A 55 -4.87 2.00 2.31
C LEU A 55 -6.15 2.82 2.12
N GLY A 56 -6.56 3.00 0.86
CA GLY A 56 -7.64 3.92 0.52
C GLY A 56 -8.51 3.43 -0.62
N SER A 57 -9.26 4.38 -1.18
CA SER A 57 -10.28 4.12 -2.20
C SER A 57 -11.48 3.30 -1.69
N PHE A 58 -11.79 3.37 -0.39
CA PHE A 58 -13.02 2.80 0.19
C PHE A 58 -14.21 3.75 0.22
N ASP A 59 -14.00 5.01 -0.13
CA ASP A 59 -15.07 5.98 -0.37
C ASP A 59 -15.97 5.52 -1.52
N ILE A 60 -17.26 5.31 -1.23
CA ILE A 60 -18.25 4.79 -2.19
C ILE A 60 -18.33 5.69 -3.42
N SER A 61 -18.20 7.01 -3.25
CA SER A 61 -18.23 7.94 -4.37
C SER A 61 -17.00 7.78 -5.28
N ALA A 62 -15.81 7.58 -4.71
CA ALA A 62 -14.59 7.29 -5.46
C ALA A 62 -14.62 5.90 -6.13
N ARG A 63 -15.21 4.89 -5.49
CA ARG A 63 -15.32 3.51 -6.02
C ARG A 63 -16.04 3.41 -7.35
N LEU A 64 -16.96 4.33 -7.65
CA LEU A 64 -17.65 4.40 -8.93
C LEU A 64 -16.74 4.82 -10.10
N HIS A 65 -15.62 5.46 -9.80
CA HIS A 65 -14.75 6.11 -10.78
C HIS A 65 -13.38 5.43 -10.92
N ILE A 66 -13.15 4.33 -10.21
CA ILE A 66 -11.94 3.51 -10.33
C ILE A 66 -12.31 2.07 -10.71
N ASN A 67 -11.32 1.30 -11.18
CA ASN A 67 -11.58 -0.08 -11.57
C ASN A 67 -12.17 -0.89 -10.40
N LYS A 68 -13.17 -1.73 -10.71
CA LYS A 68 -13.86 -2.60 -9.75
C LYS A 68 -12.92 -3.46 -8.90
N ASN A 69 -11.75 -3.81 -9.43
CA ASN A 69 -10.78 -4.66 -8.74
C ASN A 69 -9.59 -3.88 -8.20
N MET A 70 -9.58 -2.54 -8.20
CA MET A 70 -8.45 -1.75 -7.71
C MET A 70 -8.74 -1.08 -6.37
N LEU A 71 -7.73 -1.05 -5.49
CA LEU A 71 -7.67 -0.17 -4.33
C LEU A 71 -6.44 0.72 -4.44
N SER A 72 -6.35 1.72 -3.57
CA SER A 72 -5.18 2.58 -3.52
C SER A 72 -4.30 2.29 -2.32
N PHE A 73 -2.98 2.39 -2.51
CA PHE A 73 -2.00 2.34 -1.44
C PHE A 73 -1.02 3.49 -1.60
N SER A 74 -1.01 4.41 -0.65
CA SER A 74 -0.28 5.68 -0.77
C SER A 74 0.60 5.93 0.44
N LEU A 75 1.77 6.51 0.22
CA LEU A 75 2.79 6.65 1.24
C LEU A 75 3.78 7.78 0.95
N PRO A 76 4.42 8.36 1.99
CA PRO A 76 5.57 9.24 1.84
C PRO A 76 6.73 8.57 1.09
N PHE A 77 7.51 9.37 0.36
CA PHE A 77 8.64 8.84 -0.42
C PHE A 77 9.73 8.24 0.48
N GLU A 78 9.99 8.85 1.65
CA GLU A 78 10.94 8.30 2.63
C GLU A 78 10.54 6.91 3.12
N ARG A 79 9.23 6.67 3.31
CA ARG A 79 8.73 5.34 3.66
C ARG A 79 8.93 4.34 2.51
N PHE A 80 8.66 4.77 1.28
CA PHE A 80 8.86 3.95 0.10
C PHE A 80 10.32 3.49 -0.05
N LYS A 81 11.30 4.39 0.16
CA LYS A 81 12.73 4.02 0.14
C LYS A 81 13.06 2.89 1.12
N LYS A 82 12.56 2.99 2.36
CA LYS A 82 12.74 1.93 3.37
C LYS A 82 12.13 0.61 2.92
N MET A 83 10.92 0.63 2.35
CA MET A 83 10.29 -0.57 1.81
C MET A 83 11.12 -1.21 0.69
N VAL A 84 11.69 -0.41 -0.21
CA VAL A 84 12.54 -0.91 -1.31
C VAL A 84 13.84 -1.54 -0.78
N GLN A 85 14.51 -0.90 0.18
CA GLN A 85 15.73 -1.43 0.81
C GLN A 85 15.52 -2.81 1.47
N ASN A 86 14.29 -3.08 1.88
CA ASN A 86 13.90 -4.29 2.58
C ASN A 86 13.45 -5.42 1.64
N MET A 87 13.33 -5.17 0.33
CA MET A 87 12.73 -6.12 -0.62
C MET A 87 13.47 -7.46 -0.68
N ASP A 88 14.79 -7.44 -0.78
CA ASP A 88 15.61 -8.65 -0.98
C ASP A 88 15.61 -9.57 0.24
N GLN A 89 15.40 -9.02 1.44
CA GLN A 89 15.31 -9.77 2.69
C GLN A 89 13.87 -10.14 3.05
N SER A 90 12.88 -9.63 2.30
CA SER A 90 11.45 -9.80 2.59
C SER A 90 10.84 -11.09 2.02
N PHE A 91 9.54 -11.26 2.28
CA PHE A 91 8.72 -12.34 1.71
C PHE A 91 8.74 -12.41 0.17
N LEU A 92 9.22 -11.37 -0.54
CA LEU A 92 9.29 -11.34 -2.01
C LEU A 92 10.21 -12.42 -2.59
N THR A 93 11.14 -12.96 -1.81
CA THR A 93 12.03 -14.08 -2.21
C THR A 93 11.44 -15.46 -1.89
N THR A 94 10.25 -15.52 -1.28
CA THR A 94 9.64 -16.77 -0.82
C THR A 94 8.77 -17.45 -1.88
N LYS A 95 8.60 -18.77 -1.75
CA LYS A 95 7.68 -19.58 -2.58
C LYS A 95 6.23 -19.09 -2.53
N SER A 96 5.81 -18.51 -1.40
CA SER A 96 4.47 -17.95 -1.25
C SER A 96 4.24 -16.78 -2.20
N TRP A 97 5.21 -15.86 -2.30
CA TRP A 97 5.11 -14.74 -3.24
C TRP A 97 5.19 -15.21 -4.70
N GLU A 98 5.97 -16.24 -5.01
CA GLU A 98 5.98 -16.83 -6.36
C GLU A 98 4.62 -17.35 -6.82
N ARG A 99 3.82 -17.91 -5.90
CA ARG A 99 2.43 -18.32 -6.20
C ARG A 99 1.54 -17.10 -6.47
N ILE A 100 1.69 -16.03 -5.70
CA ILE A 100 0.94 -14.78 -5.92
C ILE A 100 1.34 -14.13 -7.25
N LYS A 101 2.63 -14.05 -7.58
CA LYS A 101 3.12 -13.56 -8.90
C LYS A 101 2.47 -14.31 -10.07
N ARG A 102 2.24 -15.62 -9.93
CA ARG A 102 1.52 -16.41 -10.94
C ARG A 102 0.04 -16.03 -11.03
N ARG A 103 -0.63 -15.78 -9.90
CA ARG A 103 -2.00 -15.25 -9.90
C ARG A 103 -2.08 -13.89 -10.59
N ILE A 104 -1.14 -12.99 -10.31
CA ILE A 104 -1.07 -11.66 -10.94
C ILE A 104 -0.87 -11.76 -12.45
N LYS A 105 0.02 -12.64 -12.93
CA LYS A 105 0.27 -12.82 -14.37
C LYS A 105 -0.87 -13.49 -15.14
N GLY A 106 -1.70 -14.27 -14.45
CA GLY A 106 -2.84 -14.97 -15.04
C GLY A 106 -4.18 -14.24 -14.84
N ALA A 107 -4.16 -13.04 -14.25
CA ALA A 107 -5.33 -12.20 -14.01
C ALA A 107 -5.57 -11.20 -15.14
#